data_AF-D1VXH7-F1
#
_entry.id   AF-D1VXH7-F1
#
_cell.length_a   1.000
_cell.length_b   1.000
_cell.length_c   1.000
_cell.angle_alpha   90.00
_cell.angle_beta   90.00
_cell.angle_gamma   90.00
#
_symmetry.space_group_name_H-M   'P 1'
#
loop_
_entity.id
_entity.type
_entity.pdbx_description
1 polymer ?
#
loop_
_entity_poly.entity_id
_entity_poly.type
_entity_poly.pdbx_seq_one_letter_code
_entity_poly.pdbx_strand_id
1 'polypeptide(L)'
;MLADLKEYRPAKIDFVLDDKAKDTFKDVMVICKGAKSSKEPLKVFKEKFNCLFPEGELATRQYDAHEIAMIREEYCLKEENDVPKRKQELQETLEAVKAMKKAAEEAYNSILLEIADLAARVKHGTTDFKLSSTETVRIALNGYFLFYSWVDGEMKLVKTQKIPDWDRNGLWSQEDVNREAMKELFEVEFPEVEKPAMDESEIQEEDDDLPFGNED
;
A
#
# COMPACT_ATOMS: atom_id res chain seq x y z
N MET A 1 -46.33 -6.08 7.62
CA MET A 1 -45.36 -5.19 6.94
C MET A 1 -46.04 -3.89 6.51
N LEU A 2 -45.26 -2.88 6.09
CA LEU A 2 -45.80 -1.59 5.59
C LEU A 2 -46.89 -1.72 4.50
N ALA A 3 -46.88 -2.83 3.74
CA ALA A 3 -47.91 -3.14 2.75
C ALA A 3 -49.32 -3.30 3.35
N ASP A 4 -49.41 -3.84 4.57
CA ASP A 4 -50.68 -4.10 5.27
C ASP A 4 -51.34 -2.80 5.75
N LEU A 5 -50.56 -1.71 5.82
CA LEU A 5 -51.07 -0.37 6.19
C LEU A 5 -51.74 0.37 5.04
N LYS A 6 -51.60 -0.09 3.78
CA LYS A 6 -52.15 0.60 2.61
C LYS A 6 -53.68 0.58 2.57
N GLU A 7 -54.30 -0.47 3.08
CA GLU A 7 -55.76 -0.63 3.12
C GLU A 7 -56.32 -0.49 4.54
N TYR A 8 -55.46 -0.16 5.50
CA TYR A 8 -55.83 -0.06 6.90
C TYR A 8 -56.37 1.33 7.25
N ARG A 9 -57.55 1.37 7.89
CA ARG A 9 -58.10 2.56 8.53
C ARG A 9 -58.36 2.28 10.00
N PRO A 10 -57.77 3.06 10.94
CA PRO A 10 -58.04 2.92 12.36
C PRO A 10 -59.53 3.06 12.69
N ALA A 11 -60.00 2.26 13.64
CA ALA A 11 -61.37 2.34 14.15
C ALA A 11 -61.66 3.68 14.86
N LYS A 12 -60.63 4.29 15.45
CA LYS A 12 -60.66 5.62 16.07
C LYS A 12 -59.50 6.45 15.53
N ILE A 13 -59.79 7.68 15.11
CA ILE A 13 -58.81 8.61 14.59
C ILE A 13 -58.69 9.76 15.58
N ASP A 14 -57.51 9.91 16.18
CA ASP A 14 -57.19 11.02 17.06
C ASP A 14 -56.31 12.02 16.31
N PHE A 15 -56.78 13.25 16.16
CA PHE A 15 -56.05 14.31 15.45
C PHE A 15 -55.01 14.97 16.35
N VAL A 16 -53.89 15.37 15.74
CA VAL A 16 -52.84 16.13 16.42
C VAL A 16 -53.19 17.60 16.38
N LEU A 17 -53.38 18.18 17.57
CA LEU A 17 -53.59 19.61 17.78
C LEU A 17 -52.53 20.12 18.75
N ASP A 18 -52.21 21.42 18.65
CA ASP A 18 -51.33 22.09 19.60
C ASP A 18 -51.93 22.06 21.01
N ASP A 19 -51.11 21.89 22.04
CA ASP A 19 -51.61 21.72 23.41
C ASP A 19 -52.31 22.98 23.93
N LYS A 20 -51.91 24.17 23.48
CA LYS A 20 -52.63 25.42 23.81
C LYS A 20 -54.01 25.45 23.16
N ALA A 21 -54.14 24.93 21.94
CA ALA A 21 -55.41 24.85 21.25
C ALA A 21 -56.33 23.81 21.90
N LYS A 22 -55.80 22.65 22.31
CA LYS A 22 -56.57 21.64 23.05
C LYS A 22 -57.13 22.19 24.35
N ASP A 23 -56.35 22.98 25.08
CA ASP A 23 -56.79 23.59 26.35
C ASP A 23 -57.85 24.67 26.11
N THR A 24 -57.60 25.57 25.16
CA THR A 24 -58.51 26.68 24.82
C THR A 24 -59.86 26.18 24.27
N PHE A 25 -59.83 25.12 23.47
CA PHE A 25 -61.01 24.60 22.76
C PHE A 25 -61.53 23.28 23.34
N LYS A 26 -61.18 22.95 24.58
CA LYS A 26 -61.51 21.69 25.25
C LYS A 26 -63.02 21.37 25.23
N ASP A 27 -63.86 22.38 25.42
CA ASP A 27 -65.32 22.26 25.46
C ASP A 27 -65.95 22.04 24.08
N VAL A 28 -65.22 22.37 23.01
CA VAL A 28 -65.68 22.29 21.61
C VAL A 28 -64.90 21.29 20.77
N MET A 29 -64.06 20.44 21.37
CA MET A 29 -63.32 19.40 20.65
C MET A 29 -64.23 18.40 19.93
N VAL A 30 -65.43 18.15 20.47
CA VAL A 30 -66.44 17.29 19.85
C VAL A 30 -67.80 17.96 19.95
N ILE A 31 -68.28 18.50 18.83
CA ILE A 31 -69.58 19.17 18.70
C ILE A 31 -70.59 18.20 18.05
N CYS A 32 -71.88 18.41 18.28
CA CYS A 32 -72.97 17.59 17.72
C CYS A 32 -72.90 16.10 18.10
N LYS A 33 -72.54 15.79 19.36
CA LYS A 33 -72.57 14.42 19.90
C LYS A 33 -73.97 13.83 19.72
N GLY A 34 -74.08 12.71 19.00
CA GLY A 34 -75.34 12.01 18.75
C GLY A 34 -76.03 12.32 17.41
N ALA A 35 -75.41 13.12 16.53
CA ALA A 35 -75.89 13.28 15.15
C ALA A 35 -75.85 11.94 14.40
N LYS A 36 -76.91 11.64 13.64
CA LYS A 36 -77.05 10.36 12.91
C LYS A 36 -76.42 10.41 11.53
N SER A 37 -76.18 11.62 11.01
CA SER A 37 -75.58 11.85 9.70
C SER A 37 -74.76 13.13 9.66
N SER A 38 -73.73 13.17 8.82
CA SER A 38 -72.91 14.37 8.56
C SER A 38 -73.72 15.56 8.01
N LYS A 39 -74.91 15.31 7.43
CA LYS A 39 -75.78 16.36 6.90
C LYS A 39 -76.36 17.26 7.98
N GLU A 40 -76.65 16.74 9.18
CA GLU A 40 -77.29 17.51 10.25
C GLU A 40 -76.35 18.58 10.82
N PRO A 41 -75.09 18.26 11.21
CA PRO A 41 -74.14 19.27 11.65
C PRO A 41 -73.81 20.28 10.55
N LEU A 42 -73.59 19.82 9.31
CA LEU A 42 -73.24 20.70 8.20
C LEU A 42 -74.34 21.74 7.89
N LYS A 43 -75.62 21.38 8.05
CA LYS A 43 -76.73 22.33 7.88
C LYS A 43 -76.69 23.41 8.96
N VAL A 44 -76.43 23.05 10.21
CA VAL A 44 -76.27 24.01 11.32
C VAL A 44 -75.11 24.96 11.04
N PHE A 45 -73.96 24.45 10.58
CA PHE A 45 -72.82 25.29 10.21
C PHE A 45 -73.17 26.27 9.08
N LYS A 46 -73.87 25.83 8.02
CA LYS A 46 -74.28 26.71 6.92
C LYS A 46 -75.30 27.78 7.31
N GLU A 47 -76.24 27.47 8.20
CA GLU A 47 -77.33 28.39 8.57
C GLU A 47 -76.97 29.35 9.71
N LYS A 48 -76.11 28.92 10.63
CA LYS A 48 -75.82 29.65 11.88
C LYS A 48 -74.42 30.25 11.95
N PHE A 49 -73.49 29.77 11.11
CA PHE A 49 -72.10 30.22 11.14
C PHE A 49 -71.70 30.82 9.79
N ASN A 50 -70.80 31.81 9.82
CA ASN A 50 -70.14 32.29 8.62
C ASN A 50 -68.93 31.38 8.33
N CYS A 51 -69.17 30.25 7.66
CA CYS A 51 -68.16 29.22 7.41
C CYS A 51 -67.71 29.14 5.94
N LEU A 52 -66.42 28.86 5.74
CA LEU A 52 -65.85 28.48 4.44
C LEU A 52 -65.71 26.96 4.37
N PHE A 53 -65.80 26.39 3.16
CA PHE A 53 -65.65 24.96 2.91
C PHE A 53 -64.38 24.72 2.09
N PRO A 54 -63.23 24.47 2.72
CA PRO A 54 -61.99 24.19 2.01
C PRO A 54 -62.05 22.83 1.30
N GLU A 55 -61.39 22.72 0.14
CA GLU A 55 -61.28 21.48 -0.62
C GLU A 55 -59.92 20.81 -0.36
N GLY A 56 -59.94 19.55 0.09
CA GLY A 56 -58.72 18.73 0.21
C GLY A 56 -57.81 19.05 1.40
N GLU A 57 -58.33 19.68 2.46
CA GLU A 57 -57.55 20.00 3.66
C GLU A 57 -56.93 18.74 4.30
N LEU A 58 -55.65 18.82 4.65
CA LEU A 58 -54.91 17.72 5.26
C LEU A 58 -54.72 17.96 6.76
N ALA A 59 -55.12 16.99 7.56
CA ALA A 59 -54.92 17.01 9.01
C ALA A 59 -53.98 15.87 9.44
N THR A 60 -53.12 16.16 10.40
CA THR A 60 -52.24 15.14 11.01
C THR A 60 -53.02 14.38 12.07
N ARG A 61 -52.94 13.05 12.02
CA ARG A 61 -53.50 12.17 13.06
C ARG A 61 -52.41 11.37 13.76
N GLN A 62 -52.71 10.89 14.95
CA GLN A 62 -51.91 9.91 15.65
C GLN A 62 -52.07 8.54 14.97
N TYR A 63 -50.99 7.78 15.00
CA TYR A 63 -51.02 6.37 14.63
C TYR A 63 -51.69 5.56 15.74
N ASP A 64 -52.41 4.52 15.37
CA ASP A 64 -52.93 3.59 16.35
C ASP A 64 -51.90 2.50 16.72
N ALA A 65 -52.26 1.65 17.67
CA ALA A 65 -51.37 0.60 18.16
C ALA A 65 -50.95 -0.40 17.07
N HIS A 66 -51.80 -0.66 16.08
CA HIS A 66 -51.51 -1.59 15.00
C HIS A 66 -50.50 -0.97 14.03
N GLU A 67 -50.74 0.27 13.59
CA GLU A 67 -49.80 1.03 12.75
C GLU A 67 -48.43 1.15 13.38
N ILE A 68 -48.38 1.50 14.66
CA ILE A 68 -47.13 1.56 15.43
C ILE A 68 -46.44 0.20 15.43
N ALA A 69 -47.17 -0.90 15.66
CA ALA A 69 -46.58 -2.24 15.67
C ALA A 69 -46.02 -2.64 14.30
N MET A 70 -46.75 -2.37 13.21
CA MET A 70 -46.30 -2.71 11.86
C MET A 70 -45.08 -1.88 11.42
N ILE A 71 -45.05 -0.59 11.77
CA ILE A 71 -43.90 0.27 11.50
C ILE A 71 -42.69 -0.19 12.31
N ARG A 72 -42.91 -0.63 13.56
CA ARG A 72 -41.85 -1.18 14.42
C ARG A 72 -41.22 -2.43 13.86
N GLU A 73 -42.05 -3.40 13.49
CA GLU A 73 -41.59 -4.64 12.87
C GLU A 73 -40.74 -4.35 11.63
N GLU A 74 -41.18 -3.43 10.78
CA GLU A 74 -40.47 -3.06 9.57
C GLU A 74 -39.08 -2.46 9.85
N TYR A 75 -38.98 -1.47 10.75
CA TYR A 75 -37.67 -0.87 11.01
C TYR A 75 -36.76 -1.83 11.79
N CYS A 76 -37.29 -2.68 12.67
CA CYS A 76 -36.51 -3.73 13.34
C CYS A 76 -35.93 -4.71 12.32
N LEU A 77 -36.74 -5.15 11.34
CA LEU A 77 -36.28 -6.07 10.30
C LEU A 77 -35.15 -5.45 9.45
N LYS A 78 -35.24 -4.15 9.14
CA LYS A 78 -34.17 -3.41 8.45
C LYS A 78 -32.93 -3.24 9.31
N GLU A 79 -33.09 -3.00 10.60
CA GLU A 79 -31.99 -2.89 11.55
C GLU A 79 -31.26 -4.22 11.74
N GLU A 80 -31.98 -5.34 11.78
CA GLU A 80 -31.38 -6.67 11.94
C GLU A 80 -30.72 -7.19 10.66
N ASN A 81 -31.30 -6.93 9.48
CA ASN A 81 -30.85 -7.55 8.24
C ASN A 81 -30.07 -6.58 7.33
N ASP A 82 -30.61 -5.38 7.11
CA ASP A 82 -30.04 -4.46 6.13
C ASP A 82 -28.86 -3.70 6.71
N VAL A 83 -28.94 -3.24 7.97
CA VAL A 83 -27.84 -2.47 8.57
C VAL A 83 -26.54 -3.27 8.64
N PRO A 84 -26.49 -4.52 9.12
CA PRO A 84 -25.24 -5.28 9.16
C PRO A 84 -24.70 -5.55 7.76
N LYS A 85 -25.58 -5.92 6.83
CA LYS A 85 -25.21 -6.17 5.44
C LYS A 85 -24.59 -4.94 4.78
N ARG A 86 -25.24 -3.78 4.89
CA ARG A 86 -24.72 -2.52 4.32
C ARG A 86 -23.43 -2.08 4.99
N LYS A 87 -23.28 -2.31 6.30
CA LYS A 87 -22.05 -2.02 7.02
C LYS A 87 -20.89 -2.90 6.55
N GLN A 88 -21.15 -4.18 6.28
CA GLN A 88 -20.16 -5.10 5.73
C GLN A 88 -19.75 -4.69 4.31
N GLU A 89 -20.71 -4.43 3.42
CA GLU A 89 -20.45 -3.96 2.05
C GLU A 89 -19.60 -2.68 2.05
N LEU A 90 -19.90 -1.73 2.96
CA LEU A 90 -19.12 -0.52 3.13
C LEU A 90 -17.67 -0.82 3.55
N GLN A 91 -17.48 -1.75 4.48
CA GLN A 91 -16.15 -2.11 4.96
C GLN A 91 -15.32 -2.79 3.87
N GLU A 92 -15.90 -3.76 3.15
CA GLU A 92 -15.24 -4.44 2.03
C GLU A 92 -14.84 -3.44 0.93
N THR A 93 -15.73 -2.48 0.62
CA THR A 93 -15.45 -1.43 -0.36
C THR A 93 -14.29 -0.53 0.09
N LEU A 94 -14.26 -0.14 1.37
CA LEU A 94 -13.18 0.68 1.92
C LEU A 94 -11.83 -0.05 1.88
N GLU A 95 -11.81 -1.35 2.18
CA GLU A 95 -10.61 -2.18 2.11
C GLU A 95 -10.12 -2.30 0.66
N ALA A 96 -11.01 -2.53 -0.30
CA ALA A 96 -10.66 -2.56 -1.72
C ALA A 96 -10.07 -1.21 -2.21
N VAL A 97 -10.69 -0.09 -1.82
CA VAL A 97 -10.19 1.25 -2.18
C VAL A 97 -8.81 1.52 -1.57
N LYS A 98 -8.58 1.12 -0.31
CA LYS A 98 -7.25 1.25 0.32
C LYS A 98 -6.20 0.40 -0.39
N ALA A 99 -6.55 -0.82 -0.78
CA ALA A 99 -5.64 -1.69 -1.54
C ALA A 99 -5.30 -1.09 -2.91
N MET A 100 -6.30 -0.60 -3.65
CA MET A 100 -6.09 0.07 -4.94
C MET A 100 -5.21 1.32 -4.79
N LYS A 101 -5.48 2.14 -3.77
CA LYS A 101 -4.65 3.33 -3.47
C LYS A 101 -3.20 2.93 -3.20
N LYS A 102 -2.98 1.94 -2.33
CA LYS A 102 -1.64 1.47 -1.98
C LYS A 102 -0.89 0.94 -3.21
N ALA A 103 -1.55 0.15 -4.06
CA ALA A 103 -0.95 -0.36 -5.29
C ALA A 103 -0.56 0.76 -6.27
N ALA A 104 -1.40 1.79 -6.40
CA ALA A 104 -1.09 2.96 -7.24
C ALA A 104 0.10 3.77 -6.69
N GLU A 105 0.17 3.95 -5.37
CA GLU A 105 1.30 4.62 -4.70
C GLU A 105 2.61 3.82 -4.85
N GLU A 106 2.57 2.50 -4.71
CA GLU A 106 3.72 1.62 -4.91
C GLU A 106 4.22 1.66 -6.36
N ALA A 107 3.31 1.60 -7.34
CA ALA A 107 3.68 1.71 -8.76
C ALA A 107 4.31 3.08 -9.10
N TYR A 108 3.76 4.16 -8.56
CA TYR A 108 4.32 5.51 -8.73
C TYR A 108 5.73 5.63 -8.13
N ASN A 109 5.91 5.13 -6.91
CA ASN A 109 7.20 5.16 -6.23
C ASN A 109 8.26 4.28 -6.92
N SER A 110 7.86 3.15 -7.51
CA SER A 110 8.77 2.31 -8.32
C SER A 110 9.35 3.10 -9.48
N ILE A 111 8.50 3.80 -10.24
CA ILE A 111 8.95 4.60 -11.38
C ILE A 111 9.86 5.75 -10.92
N LEU A 112 9.58 6.39 -9.80
CA LEU A 112 10.47 7.43 -9.26
C LEU A 112 11.85 6.88 -8.89
N LEU A 113 11.92 5.68 -8.30
CA LEU A 113 13.19 5.02 -7.97
C LEU A 113 13.97 4.66 -9.24
N GLU A 114 13.30 4.13 -10.26
CA GLU A 114 13.92 3.84 -11.56
C GLU A 114 14.46 5.11 -12.22
N ILE A 115 13.72 6.22 -12.18
CA ILE A 115 14.18 7.51 -12.68
C ILE A 115 15.41 7.99 -11.91
N ALA A 116 15.42 7.83 -10.58
CA ALA A 116 16.57 8.19 -9.76
C ALA A 116 17.81 7.35 -10.10
N ASP A 117 17.64 6.04 -10.33
CA ASP A 117 18.74 5.16 -10.78
C ASP A 117 19.26 5.58 -12.16
N LEU A 118 18.37 5.86 -13.11
CA LEU A 118 18.75 6.36 -14.44
C LEU A 118 19.48 7.70 -14.35
N ALA A 119 19.00 8.63 -13.52
CA ALA A 119 19.67 9.91 -13.30
C ALA A 119 21.06 9.73 -12.67
N ALA A 120 21.21 8.77 -11.73
CA ALA A 120 22.49 8.41 -11.17
C ALA A 120 23.42 7.82 -12.24
N ARG A 121 22.94 6.93 -13.12
CA ARG A 121 23.72 6.38 -14.24
C ARG A 121 24.19 7.47 -15.20
N VAL A 122 23.32 8.43 -15.54
CA VAL A 122 23.70 9.59 -16.37
C VAL A 122 24.76 10.44 -15.68
N LYS A 123 24.64 10.66 -14.36
CA LYS A 123 25.62 11.42 -13.58
C LYS A 123 26.97 10.71 -13.43
N HIS A 124 26.95 9.40 -13.25
CA HIS A 124 28.17 8.58 -13.19
C HIS A 124 28.82 8.44 -14.58
N GLY A 125 28.02 8.41 -15.65
CA GLY A 125 28.51 8.35 -17.03
C GLY A 125 29.25 7.05 -17.38
N THR A 126 29.17 6.02 -16.53
CA THR A 126 29.86 4.75 -16.68
C THR A 126 28.87 3.63 -16.97
N THR A 127 29.17 2.80 -17.97
CA THR A 127 28.45 1.56 -18.26
C THR A 127 29.42 0.39 -18.22
N ASP A 128 28.97 -0.77 -17.76
CA ASP A 128 29.75 -1.98 -17.82
C ASP A 128 29.98 -2.39 -19.29
N PHE A 129 31.24 -2.58 -19.66
CA PHE A 129 31.63 -3.08 -20.96
C PHE A 129 32.11 -4.52 -20.82
N LYS A 130 31.41 -5.46 -21.47
CA LYS A 130 31.78 -6.88 -21.38
C LYS A 130 32.99 -7.14 -22.28
N LEU A 131 34.14 -7.37 -21.64
CA LEU A 131 35.39 -7.68 -22.32
C LEU A 131 35.35 -9.09 -22.93
N SER A 132 36.00 -9.25 -24.08
CA SER A 132 36.12 -10.52 -24.82
C SER A 132 37.09 -11.46 -24.10
N SER A 133 36.64 -12.65 -23.69
CA SER A 133 37.48 -13.62 -22.98
C SER A 133 38.65 -14.16 -23.82
N THR A 134 38.56 -14.07 -25.16
CA THR A 134 39.60 -14.54 -26.09
C THR A 134 40.67 -13.49 -26.36
N GLU A 135 40.37 -12.21 -26.13
CA GLU A 135 41.24 -11.07 -26.47
C GLU A 135 41.62 -10.25 -25.25
N THR A 136 41.34 -10.77 -24.05
CA THR A 136 41.71 -10.15 -22.77
C THR A 136 42.88 -10.90 -22.15
N VAL A 137 43.97 -10.19 -21.90
CA VAL A 137 45.17 -10.71 -21.24
C VAL A 137 45.25 -10.12 -19.85
N ARG A 138 45.55 -10.96 -18.86
CA ARG A 138 45.85 -10.54 -17.49
C ARG A 138 47.34 -10.68 -17.26
N ILE A 139 48.00 -9.59 -16.88
CA ILE A 139 49.41 -9.58 -16.49
C ILE A 139 49.55 -9.12 -15.04
N ALA A 140 50.50 -9.69 -14.32
CA ALA A 140 50.90 -9.20 -13.00
C ALA A 140 52.11 -8.28 -13.17
N LEU A 141 51.99 -7.03 -12.70
CA LEU A 141 53.06 -6.03 -12.75
C LEU A 141 52.89 -5.01 -11.62
N ASN A 142 53.97 -4.69 -10.93
CA ASN A 142 54.04 -3.65 -9.90
C ASN A 142 53.03 -3.86 -8.75
N GLY A 143 52.79 -5.10 -8.34
CA GLY A 143 51.79 -5.43 -7.31
C GLY A 143 50.33 -5.28 -7.74
N TYR A 144 50.04 -5.15 -9.04
CA TYR A 144 48.69 -5.13 -9.60
C TYR A 144 48.51 -6.19 -10.70
N PHE A 145 47.34 -6.79 -10.77
CA PHE A 145 46.82 -7.45 -11.97
C PHE A 145 46.27 -6.39 -12.92
N LEU A 146 46.97 -6.19 -14.03
CA LEU A 146 46.51 -5.38 -15.15
C LEU A 146 45.78 -6.28 -16.15
N PHE A 147 44.55 -5.92 -16.49
CA PHE A 147 43.79 -6.55 -17.56
C PHE A 147 43.89 -5.65 -18.78
N TYR A 148 44.50 -6.17 -19.84
CA TYR A 148 44.49 -5.54 -21.15
C TYR A 148 43.47 -6.25 -22.04
N SER A 149 42.74 -5.51 -22.85
CA SER A 149 41.83 -6.09 -23.84
C SER A 149 41.97 -5.34 -25.15
N TRP A 150 41.85 -6.07 -26.26
CA TRP A 150 41.82 -5.46 -27.58
C TRP A 150 40.48 -4.76 -27.81
N VAL A 151 40.48 -3.43 -27.80
CA VAL A 151 39.26 -2.62 -27.97
C VAL A 151 39.55 -1.48 -28.94
N ASP A 152 38.78 -1.42 -30.03
CA ASP A 152 38.90 -0.44 -31.12
C ASP A 152 40.26 -0.46 -31.86
N GLY A 153 40.86 -1.63 -32.06
CA GLY A 153 42.09 -1.76 -32.87
C GLY A 153 43.38 -1.50 -32.12
N GLU A 154 43.32 -1.34 -30.79
CA GLU A 154 44.50 -1.17 -29.91
C GLU A 154 44.31 -1.99 -28.62
N MET A 155 45.42 -2.47 -28.03
CA MET A 155 45.41 -3.07 -26.69
C MET A 155 45.27 -1.97 -25.64
N LYS A 156 44.13 -1.90 -24.97
CA LYS A 156 43.85 -0.91 -23.93
C LYS A 156 43.88 -1.55 -22.55
N LEU A 157 44.40 -0.83 -21.56
CA LEU A 157 44.30 -1.21 -20.16
C LEU A 157 42.87 -0.96 -19.68
N VAL A 158 42.16 -2.02 -19.31
CA VAL A 158 40.71 -1.99 -19.02
C VAL A 158 40.37 -2.18 -17.55
N LYS A 159 41.26 -2.81 -16.77
CA LYS A 159 41.07 -2.97 -15.32
C LYS A 159 42.40 -3.15 -14.61
N THR A 160 42.54 -2.58 -13.42
CA THR A 160 43.66 -2.83 -12.51
C THR A 160 43.12 -3.34 -11.17
N GLN A 161 43.68 -4.43 -10.65
CA GLN A 161 43.32 -4.99 -9.36
C GLN A 161 44.58 -5.22 -8.53
N LYS A 162 44.61 -4.75 -7.29
CA LYS A 162 45.77 -4.96 -6.40
C LYS A 162 45.94 -6.46 -6.12
N ILE A 163 47.18 -6.95 -6.22
CA ILE A 163 47.51 -8.35 -5.89
C ILE A 163 47.41 -8.50 -4.37
N PRO A 164 46.62 -9.46 -3.86
CA PRO A 164 46.58 -9.77 -2.43
C PRO A 164 47.93 -10.29 -1.92
N ASP A 165 48.34 -9.91 -0.71
CA ASP A 165 49.67 -10.22 -0.16
C ASP A 165 49.97 -11.72 0.00
N TRP A 166 48.95 -12.58 0.07
CA TRP A 166 49.09 -14.04 0.16
C TRP A 166 49.41 -14.74 -1.18
N ASP A 167 49.11 -14.10 -2.32
CA ASP A 167 49.34 -14.64 -3.67
C ASP A 167 50.64 -14.09 -4.29
N ARG A 168 51.20 -13.05 -3.65
CA ARG A 168 52.37 -12.29 -4.12
C ARG A 168 53.63 -13.16 -4.25
N ASN A 169 53.82 -14.15 -3.38
CA ASN A 169 55.00 -15.01 -3.36
C ASN A 169 55.15 -15.96 -4.57
N GLY A 170 54.04 -16.35 -5.22
CA GLY A 170 54.08 -17.21 -6.41
C GLY A 170 54.21 -16.46 -7.75
N LEU A 171 53.97 -15.14 -7.75
CA LEU A 171 53.86 -14.32 -8.95
C LEU A 171 55.13 -13.54 -9.29
N TRP A 172 56.14 -13.52 -8.41
CA TRP A 172 57.40 -12.79 -8.60
C TRP A 172 58.16 -13.16 -9.87
N SER A 173 58.24 -14.45 -10.21
CA SER A 173 58.90 -14.90 -11.45
C SER A 173 58.18 -14.43 -12.71
N GLN A 174 56.84 -14.30 -12.65
CA GLN A 174 56.06 -13.74 -13.75
C GLN A 174 56.16 -12.21 -13.79
N GLU A 175 56.19 -11.54 -12.64
CA GLU A 175 56.37 -10.09 -12.53
C GLU A 175 57.75 -9.65 -13.04
N ASP A 176 58.81 -10.40 -12.74
CA ASP A 176 60.18 -10.13 -13.23
C ASP A 176 60.25 -10.28 -14.76
N VAL A 177 59.68 -11.34 -15.33
CA VAL A 177 59.60 -11.56 -16.79
C VAL A 177 58.71 -10.51 -17.47
N ASN A 178 57.59 -10.14 -16.86
CA ASN A 178 56.70 -9.10 -17.39
C ASN A 178 57.34 -7.71 -17.32
N ARG A 179 58.14 -7.42 -16.29
CA ARG A 179 58.89 -6.17 -16.16
C ARG A 179 59.99 -6.07 -17.21
N GLU A 180 60.72 -7.17 -17.45
CA GLU A 180 61.73 -7.25 -18.51
C GLU A 180 61.07 -7.07 -19.90
N ALA A 181 59.93 -7.74 -20.15
CA ALA A 181 59.16 -7.58 -21.37
C ALA A 181 58.57 -6.16 -21.55
N MET A 182 58.12 -5.49 -20.48
CA MET A 182 57.64 -4.10 -20.55
C MET A 182 58.78 -3.10 -20.81
N LYS A 183 59.98 -3.39 -20.31
CA LYS A 183 61.19 -2.61 -20.59
C LYS A 183 61.68 -2.81 -22.03
N GLU A 184 61.62 -4.04 -22.54
CA GLU A 184 62.11 -4.39 -23.88
C GLU A 184 61.13 -4.02 -25.01
N LEU A 185 59.82 -4.26 -24.84
CA LEU A 185 58.83 -4.00 -25.90
C LEU A 185 58.26 -2.58 -25.87
N PHE A 186 58.15 -1.96 -24.69
CA PHE A 186 57.40 -0.72 -24.52
C PHE A 186 58.25 0.46 -24.02
N GLU A 187 59.53 0.26 -23.72
CA GLU A 187 60.45 1.27 -23.18
C GLU A 187 59.92 2.01 -21.93
N VAL A 188 58.98 1.41 -21.18
CA VAL A 188 58.41 1.99 -19.96
C VAL A 188 59.05 1.32 -18.74
N GLU A 189 59.83 2.09 -17.97
CA GLU A 189 60.37 1.65 -16.68
C GLU A 189 59.32 1.83 -15.58
N PHE A 190 58.93 0.74 -14.94
CA PHE A 190 58.10 0.76 -13.74
C PHE A 190 58.99 0.71 -12.48
N PRO A 191 58.70 1.53 -11.44
CA PRO A 191 59.48 1.54 -10.22
C PRO A 191 59.39 0.19 -9.49
N GLU A 192 60.50 -0.22 -8.89
CA GLU A 192 60.65 -1.50 -8.19
C GLU A 192 59.73 -1.55 -6.96
N VAL A 193 58.84 -2.54 -6.86
CA VAL A 193 58.11 -2.78 -5.62
C VAL A 193 59.06 -3.45 -4.64
N GLU A 194 59.26 -2.85 -3.47
CA GLU A 194 60.05 -3.44 -2.39
C GLU A 194 59.59 -4.88 -2.12
N LYS A 195 60.54 -5.81 -2.30
CA LYS A 195 60.42 -7.19 -1.86
C LYS A 195 60.29 -7.16 -0.34
N PRO A 196 59.25 -7.77 0.27
CA PRO A 196 59.38 -8.12 1.68
C PRO A 196 60.61 -9.02 1.77
N ALA A 197 61.53 -8.69 2.68
CA ALA A 197 62.63 -9.57 3.02
C ALA A 197 62.03 -10.96 3.28
N MET A 198 62.51 -11.98 2.57
CA MET A 198 62.42 -13.34 3.10
C MET A 198 63.10 -13.26 4.46
N ASP A 199 62.33 -13.35 5.53
CA ASP A 199 62.91 -13.62 6.83
C ASP A 199 63.53 -15.02 6.69
N GLU A 200 64.86 -15.09 6.65
CA GLU A 200 65.64 -16.33 6.60
C GLU A 200 65.49 -17.16 7.91
N SER A 201 64.47 -16.90 8.72
CA SER A 201 64.26 -17.51 10.03
C SER A 201 63.47 -18.83 10.00
N GLU A 202 63.07 -19.36 8.84
CA GLU A 202 62.39 -20.66 8.75
C GLU A 202 63.13 -21.70 7.90
N ILE A 203 64.46 -21.59 7.81
CA ILE A 203 65.30 -22.72 7.40
C ILE A 203 65.78 -23.44 8.67
N GLN A 204 65.05 -24.52 8.99
CA GLN A 204 65.48 -25.70 9.76
C GLN A 204 65.95 -25.51 11.22
N GLU A 205 65.10 -25.91 12.16
CA GLU A 205 65.54 -26.87 13.18
C GLU A 205 64.80 -28.19 12.92
N GLU A 206 65.56 -29.16 12.40
CA GLU A 206 65.26 -30.57 12.61
C GLU A 206 65.20 -30.80 14.13
N ASP A 207 64.06 -31.27 14.64
CA ASP A 207 64.06 -32.02 15.90
C ASP A 207 63.30 -33.32 15.67
N ASP A 208 64.12 -34.32 15.36
CA ASP A 208 63.89 -35.74 15.58
C ASP A 208 63.54 -35.94 17.07
N ASP A 209 62.27 -36.19 17.39
CA ASP A 209 61.96 -37.00 18.58
C ASP A 209 60.57 -37.63 18.48
N LEU A 210 60.55 -38.85 17.95
CA LEU A 210 59.50 -39.83 18.25
C LEU A 210 59.70 -40.34 19.69
N PRO A 211 58.66 -40.36 20.53
CA PRO A 211 58.56 -41.39 21.55
C PRO A 211 57.27 -42.20 21.32
N PHE A 212 57.45 -43.38 20.73
CA PHE A 212 56.54 -44.51 20.91
C PHE A 212 56.39 -44.79 22.41
N GLY A 213 55.16 -45.07 22.86
CA GLY A 213 54.90 -45.46 24.25
C GLY A 213 53.45 -45.85 24.54
N ASN A 214 52.98 -46.88 23.84
CA ASN A 214 51.99 -47.93 24.21
C ASN A 214 50.99 -47.79 25.38
N GLU A 215 49.77 -48.28 25.08
CA GLU A 215 48.88 -49.17 25.88
C GLU A 215 48.31 -48.58 27.21
N ASP A 216 47.02 -48.64 27.56
CA ASP A 216 45.89 -49.56 27.30
C ASP A 216 44.56 -48.81 27.10
#